data_AF-F5YFD1-F1
#
_entry.id   AF-F5YFD1-F1
#
_cell.length_a   1.000
_cell.length_b   1.000
_cell.length_c   1.000
_cell.angle_alpha   90.00
_cell.angle_beta   90.00
_cell.angle_gamma   90.00
#
_symmetry.space_group_name_H-M   'P 1'
#
loop_
_entity.id
_entity.type
_entity.pdbx_description
1 polymer ?
#
loop_
_entity_poly.entity_id
_entity_poly.type
_entity_poly.pdbx_seq_one_letter_code
_entity_poly.pdbx_strand_id
1 'polypeptide(L)'
;MLFLSLLLLSPLFADQNDEMMLAAYSDPARVWGNGVERVIEEAYRLCFKTRILGGKVMNLRMPFAQNNERDKLTEEAWGFLGGGKGNPVFLWEKINEVLDSPDFSLYTETLSDGKEKVIIFDLPTQTWTSSRDLFDIARMKAGSYRGLPHRPYVLTSGQGLEETDVYNYLYCIGLAGMDCSGFVWHVLSYIASQDGVDLGRTLGRALGVKKGDDPSWYAGTGFYNSKTTQIVPVKDEIASLRPGDILLFRGKDGEMAHSAIVQSVDLKAGVIRYLQCTDEAPLEERGVHESYIRFDPAHPDISLGDLSLAWTQSRYPPFPGEKASPFSDDGERFRAYPEQGGGRVVRIRAVTGVIDKLAKMK
;
A
#
# COMPACT_ATOMS: atom_id res chain seq x y z
N MET A 1 40.25 -43.57 29.30
CA MET A 1 40.78 -42.53 28.40
C MET A 1 40.17 -42.73 27.03
N LEU A 2 39.09 -42.01 26.70
CA LEU A 2 38.61 -41.90 25.33
C LEU A 2 37.85 -40.58 25.18
N PHE A 3 38.07 -39.97 24.03
CA PHE A 3 37.99 -38.55 23.73
C PHE A 3 36.57 -37.97 23.79
N LEU A 4 36.47 -36.78 24.38
CA LEU A 4 35.34 -35.88 24.27
C LEU A 4 35.47 -35.12 22.94
N SER A 5 34.68 -35.50 21.93
CA SER A 5 34.61 -34.74 20.67
C SER A 5 33.64 -33.58 20.82
N LEU A 6 34.19 -32.37 20.85
CA LEU A 6 33.48 -31.09 20.66
C LEU A 6 32.67 -31.15 19.35
N LEU A 7 31.34 -31.16 19.45
CA LEU A 7 30.46 -30.78 18.34
C LEU A 7 30.42 -29.26 18.30
N LEU A 8 31.26 -28.69 17.42
CA LEU A 8 31.17 -27.30 17.00
C LEU A 8 29.84 -27.12 16.24
N LEU A 9 28.92 -26.37 16.84
CA LEU A 9 27.78 -25.79 16.14
C LEU A 9 28.32 -24.80 15.09
N SER A 10 28.26 -25.20 13.82
CA SER A 10 28.45 -24.28 12.70
C SER A 10 27.28 -23.27 12.67
N PRO A 11 27.55 -21.97 12.45
CA PRO A 11 26.49 -20.97 12.36
C PRO A 11 25.69 -21.16 11.07
N LEU A 12 24.36 -21.05 11.16
CA LEU A 12 23.45 -20.90 10.01
C LEU A 12 23.78 -19.58 9.28
N PHE A 13 24.66 -19.65 8.28
CA PHE A 13 24.73 -18.64 7.24
C PHE A 13 24.24 -19.31 5.95
N ALA A 14 23.24 -18.72 5.31
CA ALA A 14 22.79 -19.17 3.99
C ALA A 14 23.99 -19.11 3.02
N ASP A 15 24.21 -20.17 2.24
CA ASP A 15 25.24 -20.17 1.21
C ASP A 15 24.85 -19.20 0.08
N GLN A 16 25.81 -18.62 -0.64
CA GLN A 16 25.56 -17.77 -1.82
C GLN A 16 24.67 -18.48 -2.85
N ASN A 17 24.77 -19.81 -2.91
CA ASN A 17 23.94 -20.65 -3.76
C ASN A 17 22.46 -20.66 -3.32
N ASP A 18 22.19 -20.64 -2.00
CA ASP A 18 20.82 -20.58 -1.47
C ASP A 18 20.19 -19.20 -1.71
N GLU A 19 20.98 -18.12 -1.55
CA GLU A 19 20.54 -16.76 -1.89
C GLU A 19 20.25 -16.60 -3.38
N MET A 20 21.10 -17.16 -4.26
CA MET A 20 20.85 -17.17 -5.70
C MET A 20 19.61 -17.98 -6.09
N MET A 21 19.38 -19.12 -5.44
CA MET A 21 18.22 -19.97 -5.70
C MET A 21 16.91 -19.34 -5.18
N LEU A 22 16.95 -18.68 -4.02
CA LEU A 22 15.84 -17.89 -3.49
C LEU A 22 15.55 -16.68 -4.38
N ALA A 23 16.58 -15.95 -4.83
CA ALA A 23 16.43 -14.84 -5.75
C ALA A 23 15.77 -15.31 -7.05
N ALA A 24 16.24 -16.42 -7.63
CA ALA A 24 15.64 -17.00 -8.83
C ALA A 24 14.20 -17.49 -8.61
N TYR A 25 13.85 -18.02 -7.43
CA TYR A 25 12.48 -18.41 -7.09
C TYR A 25 11.55 -17.21 -6.95
N SER A 26 12.06 -16.11 -6.39
CA SER A 26 11.35 -14.85 -6.19
C SER A 26 11.31 -13.95 -7.43
N ASP A 27 11.88 -14.39 -8.56
CA ASP A 27 11.98 -13.61 -9.79
C ASP A 27 10.59 -13.36 -10.40
N PRO A 28 10.13 -12.09 -10.48
CA PRO A 28 8.87 -11.74 -11.13
C PRO A 28 8.77 -12.19 -12.59
N ALA A 29 9.89 -12.35 -13.30
CA ALA A 29 9.92 -12.77 -14.69
C ALA A 29 9.32 -14.17 -14.90
N ARG A 30 9.34 -15.04 -13.87
CA ARG A 30 8.73 -16.37 -13.93
C ARG A 30 7.21 -16.33 -14.10
N VAL A 31 6.57 -15.28 -13.59
CA VAL A 31 5.10 -15.11 -13.64
C VAL A 31 4.71 -14.12 -14.74
N TRP A 32 5.51 -13.06 -14.92
CA TRP A 32 5.13 -11.91 -15.75
C TRP A 32 5.95 -11.75 -17.04
N GLY A 33 6.91 -12.63 -17.32
CA GLY A 33 7.81 -12.53 -18.47
C GLY A 33 8.75 -11.33 -18.39
N ASN A 34 9.21 -10.81 -19.53
CA ASN A 34 10.22 -9.74 -19.57
C ASN A 34 9.63 -8.33 -19.82
N GLY A 35 8.31 -8.18 -19.70
CA GLY A 35 7.58 -6.97 -20.04
C GLY A 35 7.52 -5.91 -18.93
N VAL A 36 6.69 -4.87 -19.15
CA VAL A 36 6.42 -3.81 -18.19
C VAL A 36 5.71 -4.34 -16.94
N GLU A 37 4.88 -5.37 -17.07
CA GLU A 37 4.16 -6.00 -15.97
C GLU A 37 5.11 -6.60 -14.93
N ARG A 38 6.25 -7.17 -15.37
CA ARG A 38 7.35 -7.64 -14.51
C ARG A 38 7.97 -6.48 -13.74
N VAL A 39 8.28 -5.37 -14.41
CA VAL A 39 8.90 -4.19 -13.77
C VAL A 39 7.98 -3.59 -12.70
N ILE A 40 6.67 -3.54 -12.98
CA ILE A 40 5.69 -3.09 -11.99
C ILE A 40 5.63 -4.08 -10.81
N GLU A 41 5.66 -5.38 -11.08
CA GLU A 41 5.69 -6.41 -10.03
C GLU A 41 6.96 -6.32 -9.16
N GLU A 42 8.12 -6.00 -9.75
CA GLU A 42 9.35 -5.75 -8.99
C GLU A 42 9.19 -4.56 -8.05
N ALA A 43 8.69 -3.43 -8.57
CA ALA A 43 8.42 -2.26 -7.76
C ALA A 43 7.43 -2.55 -6.61
N TYR A 44 6.41 -3.36 -6.88
CA TYR A 44 5.43 -3.82 -5.91
C TYR A 44 6.07 -4.69 -4.82
N ARG A 45 6.88 -5.69 -5.19
CA ARG A 45 7.54 -6.60 -4.24
C ARG A 45 8.52 -5.91 -3.31
N LEU A 46 9.12 -4.79 -3.71
CA LEU A 46 9.95 -3.96 -2.81
C LEU A 46 9.15 -3.42 -1.61
N CYS A 47 7.83 -3.36 -1.70
CA CYS A 47 6.94 -2.94 -0.61
C CYS A 47 6.64 -4.07 0.39
N PHE A 48 7.31 -5.23 0.30
CA PHE A 48 7.11 -6.36 1.19
C PHE A 48 8.43 -6.81 1.83
N LYS A 49 8.35 -7.28 3.08
CA LYS A 49 9.48 -7.87 3.81
C LYS A 49 9.03 -9.07 4.65
N THR A 50 9.73 -10.18 4.49
CA THR A 50 9.60 -11.33 5.38
C THR A 50 10.44 -11.10 6.64
N ARG A 51 9.83 -11.32 7.82
CA ARG A 51 10.46 -11.15 9.14
C ARG A 51 10.10 -12.31 10.06
N ILE A 52 10.93 -12.54 11.08
CA ILE A 52 10.58 -13.43 12.19
C ILE A 52 10.29 -12.54 13.40
N LEU A 53 9.03 -12.46 13.79
CA LEU A 53 8.57 -11.64 14.93
C LEU A 53 7.75 -12.51 15.88
N GLY A 54 8.01 -12.42 17.18
CA GLY A 54 7.32 -13.26 18.18
C GLY A 54 7.40 -14.76 17.90
N GLY A 55 8.49 -15.23 17.26
CA GLY A 55 8.67 -16.63 16.86
C GLY A 55 7.88 -17.08 15.61
N LYS A 56 7.18 -16.18 14.92
CA LYS A 56 6.43 -16.46 13.69
C LYS A 56 7.12 -15.85 12.47
N VAL A 57 7.12 -16.57 11.35
CA VAL A 57 7.48 -16.01 10.04
C VAL A 57 6.29 -15.19 9.54
N MET A 58 6.50 -13.90 9.28
CA MET A 58 5.48 -12.95 8.86
C MET A 58 5.90 -12.28 7.55
N ASN A 59 4.95 -12.07 6.65
CA ASN A 59 5.14 -11.33 5.40
C ASN A 59 4.56 -9.92 5.57
N LEU A 60 5.39 -9.03 6.07
CA LEU A 60 4.99 -7.65 6.29
C LEU A 60 4.89 -6.92 4.96
N ARG A 61 3.87 -6.06 4.87
CA ARG A 61 3.64 -5.15 3.75
C ARG A 61 3.83 -3.72 4.21
N MET A 62 4.18 -2.85 3.27
CA MET A 62 4.31 -1.43 3.52
C MET A 62 2.97 -0.88 4.00
N PRO A 63 2.90 -0.26 5.20
CA PRO A 63 1.67 0.32 5.69
C PRO A 63 1.21 1.49 4.83
N PHE A 64 -0.08 1.80 4.94
CA PHE A 64 -0.60 3.04 4.37
C PHE A 64 -0.10 4.21 5.22
N ALA A 65 0.44 5.25 4.58
CA ALA A 65 0.62 6.55 5.22
C ALA A 65 -0.60 7.42 4.91
N GLN A 66 -1.09 8.09 5.93
CA GLN A 66 -2.34 8.86 5.87
C GLN A 66 -2.27 10.02 4.88
N ASN A 67 -3.34 10.24 4.09
CA ASN A 67 -3.49 11.40 3.20
C ASN A 67 -4.31 12.53 3.84
N ASN A 68 -3.90 13.01 5.01
CA ASN A 68 -4.57 14.08 5.78
C ASN A 68 -6.04 13.84 6.18
N GLU A 69 -6.60 12.65 5.96
CA GLU A 69 -8.02 12.38 6.23
C GLU A 69 -8.34 12.29 7.73
N ARG A 70 -7.41 11.77 8.56
CA ARG A 70 -7.56 11.82 10.03
C ARG A 70 -7.05 13.14 10.62
N ASP A 71 -6.13 13.83 9.94
CA ASP A 71 -5.60 15.14 10.36
C ASP A 71 -6.67 16.23 10.30
N LYS A 72 -7.71 16.09 9.47
CA LYS A 72 -8.88 16.98 9.49
C LYS A 72 -9.66 16.96 10.82
N LEU A 73 -9.26 16.11 11.77
CA LEU A 73 -9.89 15.96 13.08
C LEU A 73 -9.02 16.51 14.22
N THR A 74 -7.83 17.06 13.91
CA THR A 74 -6.92 17.70 14.86
C THR A 74 -6.26 18.94 14.22
N GLU A 75 -5.85 19.93 15.01
CA GLU A 75 -5.12 21.09 14.47
C GLU A 75 -3.63 20.78 14.20
N GLU A 76 -3.16 19.62 14.66
CA GLU A 76 -1.79 19.14 14.49
C GLU A 76 -1.64 18.31 13.21
N ALA A 77 -0.63 18.63 12.39
CA ALA A 77 -0.24 17.82 11.26
C ALA A 77 0.69 16.69 11.72
N TRP A 78 0.31 15.44 11.48
CA TRP A 78 1.14 14.29 11.86
C TRP A 78 2.17 14.01 10.77
N GLY A 79 3.45 14.13 11.12
CA GLY A 79 4.55 13.88 10.22
C GLY A 79 4.78 12.38 10.02
N PHE A 80 4.14 11.77 9.03
CA PHE A 80 4.49 10.42 8.61
C PHE A 80 5.91 10.39 8.03
N LEU A 81 6.67 9.34 8.35
CA LEU A 81 8.01 9.12 7.82
C LEU A 81 7.97 9.11 6.29
N GLY A 82 8.76 9.99 5.68
CA GLY A 82 8.77 10.17 4.22
C GLY A 82 7.53 10.86 3.64
N GLY A 83 6.63 11.41 4.48
CA GLY A 83 5.43 12.16 4.05
C GLY A 83 4.46 11.34 3.20
N GLY A 84 4.46 10.01 3.35
CA GLY A 84 3.73 9.08 2.49
C GLY A 84 4.34 8.90 1.09
N LYS A 85 5.49 9.51 0.79
CA LYS A 85 6.17 9.48 -0.51
C LYS A 85 7.52 8.78 -0.49
N GLY A 86 7.96 8.33 0.69
CA GLY A 86 9.24 7.64 0.85
C GLY A 86 9.34 6.42 -0.05
N ASN A 87 10.51 6.19 -0.63
CA ASN A 87 10.76 4.95 -1.37
C ASN A 87 10.81 3.75 -0.39
N PRO A 88 10.49 2.52 -0.83
CA PRO A 88 10.46 1.37 0.06
C PRO A 88 11.77 1.04 0.76
N VAL A 89 12.93 1.31 0.14
CA VAL A 89 14.24 1.00 0.74
C VAL A 89 14.44 1.84 2.00
N PHE A 90 14.24 3.15 1.89
CA PHE A 90 14.31 4.09 3.01
C PHE A 90 13.26 3.78 4.08
N LEU A 91 12.01 3.52 3.67
CA LEU A 91 10.94 3.21 4.62
C LEU A 91 11.22 1.93 5.39
N TRP A 92 11.71 0.87 4.73
CA TRP A 92 12.05 -0.37 5.42
C TRP A 92 13.23 -0.23 6.37
N GLU A 93 14.21 0.61 6.08
CA GLU A 93 15.29 0.92 7.02
C GLU A 93 14.73 1.49 8.33
N LYS A 94 13.82 2.47 8.22
CA LYS A 94 13.16 3.08 9.39
C LYS A 94 12.18 2.16 10.10
N ILE A 95 11.43 1.37 9.35
CA ILE A 95 10.54 0.36 9.93
C ILE A 95 11.36 -0.64 10.76
N ASN A 96 12.56 -1.03 10.33
CA ASN A 96 13.39 -1.92 11.14
C ASN A 96 13.80 -1.27 12.46
N GLU A 97 14.20 0.01 12.45
CA GLU A 97 14.50 0.74 13.68
C GLU A 97 13.31 0.75 14.66
N VAL A 98 12.08 0.87 14.16
CA VAL A 98 10.84 0.83 14.96
C VAL A 98 10.58 -0.57 15.51
N LEU A 99 10.71 -1.61 14.69
CA LEU A 99 10.47 -3.00 15.08
C LEU A 99 11.55 -3.55 16.03
N ASP A 100 12.77 -3.04 15.96
CA ASP A 100 13.86 -3.41 16.86
C ASP A 100 13.81 -2.63 18.19
N SER A 101 12.83 -1.75 18.37
CA SER A 101 12.72 -0.90 19.57
C SER A 101 12.28 -1.68 20.83
N PRO A 102 12.70 -1.22 22.02
CA PRO A 102 12.20 -1.78 23.28
C PRO A 102 10.68 -1.62 23.46
N ASP A 103 10.09 -0.54 22.93
CA ASP A 103 8.65 -0.31 23.01
C ASP A 103 7.87 -1.34 22.19
N PHE A 104 8.33 -1.64 20.97
CA PHE A 104 7.72 -2.70 20.16
C PHE A 104 7.85 -4.06 20.84
N SER A 105 8.99 -4.34 21.48
CA SER A 105 9.16 -5.58 22.26
C SER A 105 8.10 -5.69 23.37
N LEU A 106 7.89 -4.63 24.16
CA LEU A 106 6.85 -4.58 25.19
C LEU A 106 5.42 -4.73 24.61
N TYR A 107 5.19 -4.15 23.44
CA TYR A 107 3.94 -4.31 22.70
C TYR A 107 3.70 -5.79 22.33
N THR A 108 4.70 -6.47 21.77
CA THR A 108 4.59 -7.89 21.43
C THR A 108 4.34 -8.79 22.64
N GLU A 109 5.01 -8.51 23.77
CA GLU A 109 4.79 -9.21 25.04
C GLU A 109 3.35 -9.01 25.54
N THR A 110 2.86 -7.78 25.47
CA THR A 110 1.48 -7.45 25.86
C THR A 110 0.46 -8.15 24.98
N LEU A 111 0.71 -8.28 23.68
CA LEU A 111 -0.15 -9.07 22.79
C LEU A 111 -0.11 -10.58 23.07
N SER A 112 0.92 -11.07 23.74
CA SER A 112 1.19 -12.51 23.93
C SER A 112 0.90 -13.01 25.35
N ASP A 113 0.35 -12.18 26.24
CA ASP A 113 0.17 -12.53 27.66
C ASP A 113 -0.99 -13.53 27.95
N GLY A 114 -1.68 -14.03 26.93
CA GLY A 114 -2.77 -14.99 27.04
C GLY A 114 -4.12 -14.43 27.53
N LYS A 115 -4.24 -13.11 27.69
CA LYS A 115 -5.46 -12.45 28.16
C LYS A 115 -6.07 -11.61 27.05
N GLU A 116 -7.38 -11.53 27.00
CA GLU A 116 -8.07 -10.59 26.13
C GLU A 116 -7.91 -9.16 26.65
N LYS A 117 -7.67 -8.20 25.74
CA LYS A 117 -7.58 -6.77 26.08
C LYS A 117 -7.90 -5.89 24.87
N VAL A 118 -8.08 -4.60 25.13
CA VAL A 118 -8.13 -3.58 24.09
C VAL A 118 -6.81 -2.82 24.08
N ILE A 119 -6.13 -2.80 22.94
CA ILE A 119 -5.01 -1.91 22.67
C ILE A 119 -5.56 -0.56 22.26
N ILE A 120 -5.05 0.51 22.86
CA ILE A 120 -5.46 1.87 22.58
C ILE A 120 -4.22 2.62 22.10
N PHE A 121 -4.20 2.97 20.82
CA PHE A 121 -3.15 3.78 20.22
C PHE A 121 -3.45 5.26 20.44
N ASP A 122 -2.42 6.10 20.53
CA ASP A 122 -2.49 7.55 20.60
C ASP A 122 -1.51 8.13 19.57
N LEU A 123 -2.03 8.51 18.41
CA LEU A 123 -1.23 8.97 17.28
C LEU A 123 -0.48 10.28 17.60
N PRO A 124 -1.11 11.31 18.22
CA PRO A 124 -0.42 12.54 18.61
C PRO A 124 0.82 12.32 19.48
N THR A 125 0.73 11.41 20.46
CA THR A 125 1.86 11.16 21.37
C THR A 125 2.76 10.02 20.92
N GLN A 126 2.39 9.31 19.84
CA GLN A 126 3.04 8.07 19.37
C GLN A 126 3.21 7.05 20.50
N THR A 127 2.16 6.89 21.31
CA THR A 127 2.15 5.93 22.42
C THR A 127 0.98 4.96 22.28
N TRP A 128 1.05 3.86 23.02
CA TRP A 128 -0.05 2.93 23.14
C TRP A 128 -0.24 2.53 24.60
N THR A 129 -1.46 2.11 24.93
CA THR A 129 -1.83 1.58 26.24
C THR A 129 -2.69 0.33 26.05
N SER A 130 -2.89 -0.44 27.11
CA SER A 130 -3.83 -1.57 27.09
C SER A 130 -4.85 -1.45 28.21
N SER A 131 -6.12 -1.76 27.89
CA SER A 131 -7.23 -1.84 28.84
C SER A 131 -7.74 -3.28 28.92
N ARG A 132 -7.83 -3.80 30.14
CA ARG A 132 -8.48 -5.09 30.45
C ARG A 132 -9.85 -4.87 31.11
N ASP A 133 -10.40 -3.68 31.04
CA ASP A 133 -11.74 -3.40 31.55
C ASP A 133 -12.76 -4.26 30.80
N LEU A 134 -13.55 -5.05 31.55
CA LEU A 134 -14.58 -5.92 30.99
C LEU A 134 -15.64 -5.14 30.22
N PHE A 135 -15.92 -3.89 30.60
CA PHE A 135 -16.85 -3.02 29.88
C PHE A 135 -16.28 -2.59 28.52
N ASP A 136 -14.99 -2.26 28.44
CA ASP A 136 -14.34 -1.90 27.17
C ASP A 136 -14.34 -3.10 26.21
N ILE A 137 -13.95 -4.28 26.71
CA ILE A 137 -13.93 -5.53 25.95
C ILE A 137 -15.34 -5.88 25.46
N ALA A 138 -16.34 -5.87 26.34
CA ALA A 138 -17.71 -6.22 25.99
C ALA A 138 -18.31 -5.25 24.95
N ARG A 139 -18.01 -3.94 25.07
CA ARG A 139 -18.44 -2.94 24.07
C ARG A 139 -17.81 -3.18 22.71
N MET A 140 -16.50 -3.43 22.66
CA MET A 140 -15.81 -3.73 21.40
C MET A 140 -16.40 -4.97 20.74
N LYS A 141 -16.66 -6.04 21.51
CA LYS A 141 -17.33 -7.27 21.00
C LYS A 141 -18.76 -7.02 20.51
N ALA A 142 -19.48 -6.10 21.13
CA ALA A 142 -20.82 -5.72 20.72
C ALA A 142 -20.84 -4.74 19.52
N GLY A 143 -19.68 -4.38 18.96
CA GLY A 143 -19.57 -3.39 17.87
C GLY A 143 -19.77 -1.94 18.30
N SER A 144 -19.83 -1.66 19.61
CA SER A 144 -19.96 -0.31 20.18
C SER A 144 -18.59 0.38 20.27
N TYR A 145 -17.98 0.65 19.12
CA TYR A 145 -16.66 1.26 19.02
C TYR A 145 -16.61 2.66 19.65
N ARG A 146 -15.56 2.93 20.44
CA ARG A 146 -15.35 4.21 21.14
C ARG A 146 -14.09 4.95 20.70
N GLY A 147 -13.29 4.34 19.83
CA GLY A 147 -12.06 4.96 19.35
C GLY A 147 -12.36 6.25 18.60
N LEU A 148 -11.44 7.19 18.71
CA LEU A 148 -11.42 8.39 17.90
C LEU A 148 -10.42 8.16 16.76
N PRO A 149 -10.50 8.89 15.64
CA PRO A 149 -9.55 8.66 14.55
C PRO A 149 -8.07 8.93 14.92
N HIS A 150 -7.79 9.81 15.88
CA HIS A 150 -6.44 9.99 16.44
C HIS A 150 -6.11 9.02 17.58
N ARG A 151 -7.08 8.22 18.03
CA ARG A 151 -6.94 7.29 19.13
C ARG A 151 -7.67 5.95 18.86
N PRO A 152 -7.19 5.12 17.91
CA PRO A 152 -7.82 3.85 17.56
C PRO A 152 -7.81 2.82 18.69
N TYR A 153 -8.87 2.00 18.75
CA TYR A 153 -9.05 0.93 19.74
C TYR A 153 -9.03 -0.41 19.00
N VAL A 154 -8.21 -1.37 19.42
CA VAL A 154 -8.08 -2.67 18.77
C VAL A 154 -8.26 -3.77 19.80
N LEU A 155 -9.30 -4.58 19.63
CA LEU A 155 -9.51 -5.76 20.46
C LEU A 155 -8.52 -6.86 20.07
N THR A 156 -7.83 -7.43 21.05
CA THR A 156 -6.91 -8.57 20.87
C THR A 156 -7.24 -9.69 21.84
N SER A 157 -7.10 -10.93 21.36
CA SER A 157 -7.32 -12.15 22.14
C SER A 157 -6.18 -12.49 23.11
N GLY A 158 -5.01 -11.85 22.95
CA GLY A 158 -3.82 -12.19 23.72
C GLY A 158 -3.06 -13.42 23.22
N GLN A 159 -3.39 -13.93 22.03
CA GLN A 159 -2.78 -15.14 21.44
C GLN A 159 -1.41 -14.88 20.77
N GLY A 160 -0.89 -13.67 20.92
CA GLY A 160 0.36 -13.24 20.33
C GLY A 160 0.18 -12.38 19.08
N LEU A 161 1.32 -11.93 18.58
CA LEU A 161 1.42 -11.00 17.46
C LEU A 161 0.93 -11.63 16.14
N GLU A 162 0.14 -10.88 15.39
CA GLU A 162 -0.24 -11.15 14.00
C GLU A 162 0.24 -10.04 13.04
N GLU A 163 0.24 -10.29 11.72
CA GLU A 163 0.66 -9.28 10.72
C GLU A 163 -0.12 -7.97 10.83
N THR A 164 -1.42 -8.06 11.14
CA THR A 164 -2.30 -6.89 11.33
C THR A 164 -1.92 -6.07 12.55
N ASP A 165 -1.38 -6.70 13.60
CA ASP A 165 -0.91 -5.99 14.80
C ASP A 165 0.38 -5.21 14.50
N VAL A 166 1.26 -5.78 13.68
CA VAL A 166 2.46 -5.11 13.20
C VAL A 166 2.07 -3.92 12.31
N TYR A 167 1.12 -4.12 11.38
CA TYR A 167 0.58 -3.04 10.57
C TYR A 167 0.03 -1.90 11.44
N ASN A 168 -0.83 -2.22 12.42
CA ASN A 168 -1.44 -1.22 13.30
C ASN A 168 -0.36 -0.45 14.09
N TYR A 169 0.66 -1.13 14.60
CA TYR A 169 1.76 -0.49 15.31
C TYR A 169 2.58 0.43 14.40
N LEU A 170 2.95 -0.02 13.21
CA LEU A 170 3.71 0.80 12.26
C LEU A 170 2.90 2.01 11.76
N TYR A 171 1.60 1.84 11.57
CA TYR A 171 0.68 2.91 11.20
C TYR A 171 0.55 3.95 12.31
N CYS A 172 0.29 3.52 13.55
CA CYS A 172 -0.06 4.41 14.66
C CYS A 172 1.15 4.99 15.41
N ILE A 173 2.19 4.18 15.62
CA ILE A 173 3.36 4.52 16.45
C ILE A 173 4.55 4.85 15.56
N GLY A 174 4.83 3.98 14.58
CA GLY A 174 5.92 4.22 13.64
C GLY A 174 5.67 5.40 12.71
N LEU A 175 4.39 5.78 12.50
CA LEU A 175 3.93 6.69 11.45
C LEU A 175 4.65 6.42 10.12
N ALA A 176 4.83 5.14 9.78
CA ALA A 176 5.68 4.71 8.68
C ALA A 176 4.83 4.07 7.58
N GLY A 177 4.95 4.58 6.35
CA GLY A 177 4.22 4.01 5.24
C GLY A 177 4.30 4.85 3.97
N MET A 178 3.48 4.48 3.01
CA MET A 178 3.28 5.23 1.77
C MET A 178 1.80 5.47 1.52
N ASP A 179 1.47 6.65 1.00
CA ASP A 179 0.10 6.95 0.57
C ASP A 179 -0.15 6.41 -0.85
N CYS A 180 -1.40 6.47 -1.30
CA CYS A 180 -1.82 5.93 -2.59
C CYS A 180 -1.07 6.55 -3.78
N SER A 181 -0.80 7.85 -3.74
CA SER A 181 -0.08 8.57 -4.78
C SER A 181 1.44 8.43 -4.65
N GLY A 182 1.97 8.28 -3.43
CA GLY A 182 3.37 7.93 -3.20
C GLY A 182 3.72 6.55 -3.74
N PHE A 183 2.83 5.57 -3.56
CA PHE A 183 2.98 4.25 -4.15
C PHE A 183 2.97 4.29 -5.69
N VAL A 184 1.99 4.99 -6.29
CA VAL A 184 1.96 5.19 -7.75
C VAL A 184 3.23 5.87 -8.25
N TRP A 185 3.71 6.92 -7.55
CA TRP A 185 4.95 7.61 -7.89
C TRP A 185 6.17 6.68 -7.81
N HIS A 186 6.27 5.84 -6.78
CA HIS A 186 7.33 4.85 -6.63
C HIS A 186 7.36 3.89 -7.82
N VAL A 187 6.21 3.31 -8.18
CA VAL A 187 6.11 2.39 -9.33
C VAL A 187 6.53 3.09 -10.63
N LEU A 188 6.02 4.29 -10.90
CA LEU A 188 6.36 5.03 -12.13
C LEU A 188 7.85 5.42 -12.18
N SER A 189 8.43 5.80 -11.03
CA SER A 189 9.85 6.11 -10.92
C SER A 189 10.71 4.86 -11.16
N TYR A 190 10.26 3.69 -10.68
CA TYR A 190 10.92 2.41 -10.90
C TYR A 190 10.84 1.97 -12.37
N ILE A 191 9.72 2.22 -13.05
CA ILE A 191 9.60 2.00 -14.50
C ILE A 191 10.58 2.92 -15.25
N ALA A 192 10.58 4.22 -14.93
CA ALA A 192 11.42 5.21 -15.59
C ALA A 192 12.93 4.86 -15.48
N SER A 193 13.35 4.37 -14.31
CA SER A 193 14.75 4.02 -14.07
C SER A 193 15.25 2.85 -14.91
N GLN A 194 14.37 2.00 -15.45
CA GLN A 194 14.76 0.91 -16.36
C GLN A 194 15.40 1.40 -17.65
N ASP A 195 15.19 2.67 -18.02
CA ASP A 195 15.84 3.31 -19.17
C ASP A 195 16.71 4.51 -18.75
N GLY A 196 17.13 4.55 -17.48
CA GLY A 196 17.95 5.63 -16.94
C GLY A 196 17.24 6.99 -16.83
N VAL A 197 15.90 7.02 -16.89
CA VAL A 197 15.13 8.26 -16.77
C VAL A 197 14.91 8.58 -15.29
N ASP A 198 15.42 9.73 -14.85
CA ASP A 198 15.08 10.33 -13.55
C ASP A 198 13.76 11.08 -13.65
N LEU A 199 12.68 10.43 -13.23
CA LEU A 199 11.33 10.96 -13.33
C LEU A 199 11.15 12.27 -12.55
N GLY A 200 11.76 12.38 -11.37
CA GLY A 200 11.69 13.58 -10.53
C GLY A 200 12.33 14.78 -11.21
N ARG A 201 13.52 14.59 -11.80
CA ARG A 201 14.20 15.62 -12.58
C ARG A 201 13.40 15.99 -13.84
N THR A 202 12.84 15.01 -14.55
CA THR A 202 12.06 15.24 -15.77
C THR A 202 10.77 16.02 -15.49
N LEU A 203 10.09 15.71 -14.39
CA LEU A 203 8.80 16.31 -14.06
C LEU A 203 8.89 17.51 -13.10
N GLY A 204 10.07 17.83 -12.56
CA GLY A 204 10.23 18.84 -11.50
C GLY A 204 9.54 20.18 -11.78
N ARG A 205 9.61 20.68 -13.02
CA ARG A 205 8.89 21.91 -13.42
C ARG A 205 7.37 21.75 -13.42
N ALA A 206 6.86 20.61 -13.92
CA ALA A 206 5.43 20.34 -13.99
C ALA A 206 4.82 20.07 -12.61
N LEU A 207 5.62 19.48 -11.72
CA LEU A 207 5.31 19.27 -10.30
C LEU A 207 5.38 20.56 -9.47
N GLY A 208 6.05 21.61 -9.98
CA GLY A 208 6.27 22.85 -9.24
C GLY A 208 7.26 22.72 -8.08
N VAL A 209 8.22 21.79 -8.21
CA VAL A 209 9.21 21.48 -7.17
C VAL A 209 10.06 22.71 -6.88
N LYS A 210 10.16 23.09 -5.59
CA LYS A 210 11.06 24.16 -5.13
C LYS A 210 12.50 23.67 -5.16
N LYS A 211 13.45 24.59 -5.37
CA LYS A 211 14.86 24.26 -5.47
C LYS A 211 15.36 23.58 -4.18
N GLY A 212 15.83 22.34 -4.30
CA GLY A 212 16.38 21.56 -3.18
C GLY A 212 15.39 20.57 -2.56
N ASP A 213 14.10 20.64 -2.92
CA ASP A 213 13.10 19.71 -2.41
C ASP A 213 13.09 18.39 -3.21
N ASP A 214 12.62 17.33 -2.56
CA ASP A 214 12.37 16.04 -3.21
C ASP A 214 11.11 16.14 -4.12
N PRO A 215 11.21 15.82 -5.42
CA PRO A 215 10.06 15.82 -6.32
C PRO A 215 8.89 14.92 -5.91
N SER A 216 9.16 13.82 -5.21
CA SER A 216 8.13 12.87 -4.76
C SER A 216 7.09 13.53 -3.84
N TRP A 217 7.48 14.54 -3.07
CA TRP A 217 6.59 15.31 -2.17
C TRP A 217 5.51 16.10 -2.92
N TYR A 218 5.74 16.37 -4.20
CA TYR A 218 4.83 17.11 -5.06
C TYR A 218 3.97 16.17 -5.93
N ALA A 219 4.27 14.87 -5.94
CA ALA A 219 3.51 13.85 -6.66
C ALA A 219 2.30 13.38 -5.84
N GLY A 220 1.18 14.09 -6.00
CA GLY A 220 -0.11 13.76 -5.38
C GLY A 220 -1.25 13.60 -6.38
N THR A 221 -2.43 13.21 -5.90
CA THR A 221 -3.66 13.12 -6.73
C THR A 221 -3.97 14.43 -7.45
N GLY A 222 -3.65 15.58 -6.83
CA GLY A 222 -3.75 16.90 -7.47
C GLY A 222 -2.87 17.05 -8.72
N PHE A 223 -1.65 16.51 -8.71
CA PHE A 223 -0.80 16.49 -9.90
C PHE A 223 -1.37 15.56 -10.98
N TYR A 224 -1.79 14.35 -10.61
CA TYR A 224 -2.37 13.39 -11.55
C TYR A 224 -3.70 13.86 -12.16
N ASN A 225 -4.46 14.69 -11.44
CA ASN A 225 -5.71 15.29 -11.92
C ASN A 225 -5.49 16.63 -12.69
N SER A 226 -4.26 17.14 -12.75
CA SER A 226 -3.96 18.46 -13.31
C SER A 226 -4.08 18.53 -14.83
N LYS A 227 -4.16 19.76 -15.37
CA LYS A 227 -4.24 20.04 -16.82
C LYS A 227 -2.87 20.22 -17.50
N THR A 228 -1.79 19.83 -16.84
CA THR A 228 -0.45 19.90 -17.43
C THR A 228 -0.31 18.96 -18.62
N THR A 229 0.53 19.30 -19.59
CA THR A 229 0.78 18.44 -20.76
C THR A 229 1.46 17.12 -20.41
N GLN A 230 1.97 16.97 -19.18
CA GLN A 230 2.59 15.73 -18.71
C GLN A 230 1.55 14.66 -18.32
N ILE A 231 0.31 15.06 -18.06
CA ILE A 231 -0.81 14.16 -17.80
C ILE A 231 -1.57 13.98 -19.11
N VAL A 232 -1.63 12.76 -19.61
CA VAL A 232 -2.39 12.38 -20.80
C VAL A 232 -3.67 11.69 -20.35
N PRO A 233 -4.87 12.26 -20.62
CA PRO A 233 -6.12 11.57 -20.36
C PRO A 233 -6.19 10.28 -21.19
N VAL A 234 -6.63 9.20 -20.56
CA VAL A 234 -6.91 7.92 -21.22
C VAL A 234 -8.42 7.72 -21.14
N LYS A 235 -9.03 7.21 -22.22
CA LYS A 235 -10.41 6.78 -22.15
C LYS A 235 -10.54 5.67 -21.12
N ASP A 236 -11.61 5.69 -20.36
CA ASP A 236 -11.93 4.67 -19.37
C ASP A 236 -12.51 3.39 -19.99
N GLU A 237 -12.51 3.25 -21.33
CA GLU A 237 -12.81 2.00 -22.04
C GLU A 237 -11.73 0.95 -21.74
N ILE A 238 -12.10 -0.29 -21.42
CA ILE A 238 -11.15 -1.37 -21.06
C ILE A 238 -10.08 -1.59 -22.14
N ALA A 239 -10.47 -1.56 -23.41
CA ALA A 239 -9.57 -1.69 -24.56
C ALA A 239 -8.53 -0.55 -24.69
N SER A 240 -8.76 0.59 -24.02
CA SER A 240 -7.84 1.73 -24.02
C SER A 240 -6.78 1.66 -22.90
N LEU A 241 -6.99 0.79 -21.91
CA LEU A 241 -6.12 0.64 -20.76
C LEU A 241 -4.85 -0.14 -21.11
N ARG A 242 -3.77 0.20 -20.43
CA ARG A 242 -2.52 -0.56 -20.51
C ARG A 242 -1.74 -0.50 -19.18
N PRO A 243 -0.74 -1.38 -18.98
CA PRO A 243 0.14 -1.30 -17.83
C PRO A 243 0.76 0.10 -17.67
N GLY A 244 0.78 0.60 -16.44
CA GLY A 244 1.28 1.92 -16.07
C GLY A 244 0.25 3.06 -16.15
N ASP A 245 -0.98 2.78 -16.59
CA ASP A 245 -2.08 3.75 -16.47
C ASP A 245 -2.50 3.93 -15.01
N ILE A 246 -2.89 5.15 -14.66
CA ILE A 246 -3.27 5.53 -13.30
C ILE A 246 -4.79 5.66 -13.25
N LEU A 247 -5.41 4.90 -12.35
CA LEU A 247 -6.82 5.06 -11.98
C LEU A 247 -6.91 6.13 -10.89
N LEU A 248 -7.78 7.12 -11.08
CA LEU A 248 -8.07 8.18 -10.11
C LEU A 248 -9.51 8.02 -9.62
N PHE A 249 -9.67 8.01 -8.30
CA PHE A 249 -10.95 7.82 -7.64
C PHE A 249 -11.33 9.06 -6.83
N ARG A 250 -12.63 9.35 -6.80
CA ARG A 250 -13.17 10.47 -6.03
C ARG A 250 -13.29 10.15 -4.56
N GLY A 251 -13.16 11.16 -3.72
CA GLY A 251 -13.45 11.13 -2.30
C GLY A 251 -14.92 11.41 -2.00
N LYS A 252 -15.26 11.44 -0.71
CA LYS A 252 -16.60 11.78 -0.22
C LYS A 252 -17.06 13.21 -0.53
N ASP A 253 -16.15 14.08 -0.96
CA ASP A 253 -16.39 15.47 -1.33
C ASP A 253 -16.43 15.67 -2.84
N GLY A 254 -16.29 14.59 -3.63
CA GLY A 254 -16.23 14.64 -5.09
C GLY A 254 -14.83 14.94 -5.65
N GLU A 255 -13.86 15.35 -4.84
CA GLU A 255 -12.50 15.63 -5.30
C GLU A 255 -11.69 14.34 -5.52
N MET A 256 -10.63 14.40 -6.34
CA MET A 256 -9.75 13.24 -6.54
C MET A 256 -8.91 12.96 -5.29
N ALA A 257 -9.21 11.87 -4.60
CA ALA A 257 -8.66 11.56 -3.28
C ALA A 257 -7.80 10.30 -3.24
N HIS A 258 -7.90 9.43 -4.27
CA HIS A 258 -7.14 8.19 -4.31
C HIS A 258 -6.63 7.87 -5.71
N SER A 259 -5.51 7.16 -5.77
CA SER A 259 -4.90 6.70 -7.01
C SER A 259 -4.42 5.26 -6.92
N ALA A 260 -4.55 4.54 -8.02
CA ALA A 260 -4.01 3.20 -8.20
C ALA A 260 -3.35 3.08 -9.58
N ILE A 261 -2.53 2.06 -9.78
CA ILE A 261 -1.82 1.83 -11.05
C ILE A 261 -2.21 0.49 -11.66
N VAL A 262 -2.58 0.52 -12.94
CA VAL A 262 -2.86 -0.68 -13.74
C VAL A 262 -1.54 -1.42 -13.95
N GLN A 263 -1.51 -2.69 -13.56
CA GLN A 263 -0.32 -3.52 -13.73
C GLN A 263 -0.47 -4.46 -14.92
N SER A 264 -1.67 -4.99 -15.19
CA SER A 264 -1.93 -5.80 -16.39
C SER A 264 -3.39 -5.70 -16.85
N VAL A 265 -3.59 -5.91 -18.16
CA VAL A 265 -4.90 -6.01 -18.80
C VAL A 265 -4.91 -7.27 -19.66
N ASP A 266 -5.61 -8.29 -19.23
CA ASP A 266 -5.81 -9.54 -19.98
C ASP A 266 -7.20 -9.53 -20.63
N LEU A 267 -7.24 -9.09 -21.89
CA LEU A 267 -8.45 -9.04 -22.70
C LEU A 267 -9.03 -10.44 -23.00
N LYS A 268 -8.23 -11.50 -22.92
CA LYS A 268 -8.71 -12.86 -23.19
C LYS A 268 -9.33 -13.47 -21.95
N ALA A 269 -8.71 -13.26 -20.79
CA ALA A 269 -9.20 -13.76 -19.51
C ALA A 269 -10.32 -12.87 -18.91
N GLY A 270 -10.47 -11.64 -19.41
CA GLY A 270 -11.46 -10.70 -18.88
C GLY A 270 -11.06 -10.14 -17.52
N VAL A 271 -9.75 -9.86 -17.34
CA VAL A 271 -9.20 -9.45 -16.04
C VAL A 271 -8.25 -8.26 -16.19
N ILE A 272 -8.45 -7.24 -15.37
CA ILE A 272 -7.47 -6.17 -15.12
C ILE A 272 -6.91 -6.40 -13.72
N ARG A 273 -5.58 -6.45 -13.57
CA ARG A 273 -4.90 -6.36 -12.26
C ARG A 273 -4.41 -4.94 -12.06
N TYR A 274 -4.76 -4.34 -10.95
CA TYR A 274 -4.28 -3.03 -10.53
C TYR A 274 -3.74 -3.09 -9.11
N LEU A 275 -2.82 -2.18 -8.79
CA LEU A 275 -2.14 -2.12 -7.50
C LEU A 275 -2.42 -0.80 -6.82
N GLN A 276 -2.57 -0.85 -5.50
CA GLN A 276 -2.90 0.33 -4.72
C GLN A 276 -2.33 0.27 -3.30
N CYS A 277 -2.39 1.41 -2.60
CA CYS A 277 -2.09 1.49 -1.18
C CYS A 277 -3.23 2.23 -0.46
N THR A 278 -3.94 1.56 0.46
CA THR A 278 -5.00 2.18 1.27
C THR A 278 -5.20 1.44 2.59
N ASP A 279 -5.68 2.13 3.62
CA ASP A 279 -6.16 1.56 4.87
C ASP A 279 -7.64 1.16 4.83
N GLU A 280 -8.39 1.58 3.80
CA GLU A 280 -9.79 1.19 3.58
C GLU A 280 -9.91 -0.15 2.80
N ALA A 281 -9.28 -1.21 3.31
CA ALA A 281 -9.25 -2.55 2.73
C ALA A 281 -9.53 -3.62 3.81
N PRO A 282 -9.83 -4.88 3.44
CA PRO A 282 -9.81 -6.00 4.38
C PRO A 282 -8.56 -5.96 5.27
N LEU A 283 -8.68 -6.42 6.51
CA LEU A 283 -7.64 -6.28 7.54
C LEU A 283 -6.29 -6.78 7.06
N GLU A 284 -6.32 -7.95 6.43
CA GLU A 284 -5.21 -8.69 5.85
C GLU A 284 -4.74 -8.14 4.50
N GLU A 285 -5.29 -7.03 4.00
CA GLU A 285 -4.97 -6.37 2.73
C GLU A 285 -4.50 -4.92 2.89
N ARG A 286 -4.66 -4.30 4.07
CA ARG A 286 -4.34 -2.88 4.29
C ARG A 286 -2.89 -2.52 3.96
N GLY A 287 -2.69 -1.28 3.51
CA GLY A 287 -1.41 -0.84 2.95
C GLY A 287 -1.31 -1.20 1.49
N VAL A 288 -0.11 -1.53 1.02
CA VAL A 288 0.14 -1.91 -0.39
C VAL A 288 -0.44 -3.29 -0.68
N HIS A 289 -1.28 -3.40 -1.72
CA HIS A 289 -1.90 -4.65 -2.16
C HIS A 289 -2.30 -4.63 -3.65
N GLU A 290 -2.75 -5.79 -4.12
CA GLU A 290 -3.31 -6.01 -5.45
C GLU A 290 -4.83 -6.11 -5.42
N SER A 291 -5.45 -5.71 -6.53
CA SER A 291 -6.90 -5.77 -6.72
C SER A 291 -7.21 -6.08 -8.18
N TYR A 292 -8.45 -6.51 -8.44
CA TYR A 292 -8.86 -6.99 -9.76
C TYR A 292 -10.18 -6.38 -10.21
N ILE A 293 -10.30 -6.20 -11.52
CA ILE A 293 -11.56 -5.88 -12.20
C ILE A 293 -11.82 -7.01 -13.19
N ARG A 294 -12.99 -7.64 -13.08
CA ARG A 294 -13.43 -8.68 -14.02
C ARG A 294 -14.47 -8.12 -14.98
N PHE A 295 -14.35 -8.48 -16.25
CA PHE A 295 -15.23 -8.05 -17.34
C PHE A 295 -15.47 -9.18 -18.34
N ASP A 296 -16.50 -9.04 -19.17
CA ASP A 296 -16.74 -9.96 -20.28
C ASP A 296 -15.72 -9.73 -21.41
N PRO A 297 -14.86 -10.72 -21.75
CA PRO A 297 -13.91 -10.63 -22.86
C PRO A 297 -14.54 -10.26 -24.21
N ALA A 298 -15.83 -10.54 -24.41
CA ALA A 298 -16.55 -10.20 -25.63
C ALA A 298 -16.85 -8.70 -25.78
N HIS A 299 -16.75 -7.93 -24.69
CA HIS A 299 -17.11 -6.52 -24.62
C HIS A 299 -15.98 -5.66 -24.04
N PRO A 300 -14.78 -5.61 -24.64
CA PRO A 300 -13.66 -4.81 -24.14
C PRO A 300 -13.84 -3.31 -24.37
N ASP A 301 -14.86 -2.89 -25.10
CA ASP A 301 -15.20 -1.50 -25.38
C ASP A 301 -15.98 -0.82 -24.25
N ILE A 302 -16.42 -1.56 -23.23
CA ILE A 302 -17.14 -0.99 -22.08
C ILE A 302 -16.22 -0.12 -21.22
N SER A 303 -16.84 0.90 -20.60
CA SER A 303 -16.19 1.81 -19.67
C SER A 303 -15.97 1.15 -18.30
N LEU A 304 -14.93 1.56 -17.57
CA LEU A 304 -14.70 1.23 -16.16
C LEU A 304 -15.85 1.67 -15.23
N GLY A 305 -16.70 2.59 -15.69
CA GLY A 305 -17.93 3.00 -15.02
C GLY A 305 -19.14 2.08 -15.26
N ASP A 306 -19.00 1.03 -16.08
CA ASP A 306 -20.09 0.10 -16.36
C ASP A 306 -20.43 -0.78 -15.13
N LEU A 307 -21.72 -1.05 -14.92
CA LEU A 307 -22.22 -1.81 -13.77
C LEU A 307 -22.02 -3.33 -13.91
N SER A 308 -21.73 -3.83 -15.11
CA SER A 308 -21.42 -5.25 -15.33
C SER A 308 -20.03 -5.65 -14.82
N LEU A 309 -19.17 -4.68 -14.51
CA LEU A 309 -17.82 -4.93 -14.01
C LEU A 309 -17.85 -5.39 -12.55
N ALA A 310 -17.14 -6.48 -12.26
CA ALA A 310 -16.94 -6.95 -10.90
C ALA A 310 -15.58 -6.48 -10.37
N TRP A 311 -15.63 -5.51 -9.45
CA TRP A 311 -14.46 -5.00 -8.74
C TRP A 311 -14.25 -5.82 -7.47
N THR A 312 -13.04 -6.35 -7.27
CA THR A 312 -12.77 -7.21 -6.10
C THR A 312 -12.44 -6.42 -4.85
N GLN A 313 -11.98 -5.16 -4.98
CA GLN A 313 -11.61 -4.37 -3.82
C GLN A 313 -12.84 -3.88 -3.07
N SER A 314 -13.18 -4.60 -2.00
CA SER A 314 -14.13 -4.14 -1.01
C SER A 314 -13.48 -3.08 -0.11
N ARG A 315 -14.27 -2.11 0.33
CA ARG A 315 -13.81 -1.04 1.23
C ARG A 315 -14.31 -1.27 2.64
N TYR A 316 -13.38 -1.25 3.58
CA TYR A 316 -13.64 -1.48 5.00
C TYR A 316 -13.20 -0.29 5.83
N PRO A 317 -13.64 -0.17 7.09
CA PRO A 317 -13.09 0.81 8.01
C PRO A 317 -11.58 0.59 8.22
N PRO A 318 -10.78 1.65 8.39
CA PRO A 318 -9.34 1.52 8.68
C PRO A 318 -9.01 0.85 10.01
N PHE A 319 -9.92 0.83 10.99
CA PHE A 319 -9.81 -0.02 12.18
C PHE A 319 -11.14 -0.72 12.46
N PRO A 320 -11.14 -1.97 12.95
CA PRO A 320 -12.38 -2.68 13.26
C PRO A 320 -13.27 -1.88 14.21
N GLY A 321 -14.51 -1.61 13.78
CA GLY A 321 -15.49 -0.83 14.54
C GLY A 321 -15.55 0.67 14.17
N GLU A 322 -14.57 1.20 13.43
CA GLU A 322 -14.69 2.54 12.86
C GLU A 322 -15.80 2.60 11.79
N LYS A 323 -16.20 3.83 11.43
CA LYS A 323 -17.14 4.04 10.33
C LYS A 323 -16.48 3.63 9.02
N ALA A 324 -17.19 2.80 8.24
CA ALA A 324 -16.73 2.39 6.91
C ALA A 324 -16.73 3.56 5.92
N SER A 325 -15.99 3.36 4.83
CA SER A 325 -16.07 4.17 3.62
C SER A 325 -17.53 4.35 3.17
N PRO A 326 -17.92 5.49 2.59
CA PRO A 326 -19.27 5.66 2.03
C PRO A 326 -19.51 4.81 0.78
N PHE A 327 -18.48 4.15 0.26
CA PHE A 327 -18.55 3.24 -0.89
C PHE A 327 -18.27 1.81 -0.43
N SER A 328 -19.00 0.82 -0.95
CA SER A 328 -18.80 -0.60 -0.64
C SER A 328 -17.56 -1.18 -1.30
N ASP A 329 -17.23 -0.70 -2.51
CA ASP A 329 -16.09 -1.15 -3.30
C ASP A 329 -15.50 -0.03 -4.17
N ASP A 330 -14.34 -0.31 -4.77
CA ASP A 330 -13.67 0.63 -5.68
C ASP A 330 -14.48 0.94 -6.94
N GLY A 331 -15.33 0.04 -7.40
CA GLY A 331 -16.20 0.26 -8.55
C GLY A 331 -17.29 1.29 -8.25
N GLU A 332 -17.95 1.17 -7.10
CA GLU A 332 -18.91 2.17 -6.63
C GLU A 332 -18.22 3.53 -6.48
N ARG A 333 -17.02 3.53 -5.88
CA ARG A 333 -16.21 4.74 -5.74
C ARG A 333 -15.83 5.36 -7.10
N PHE A 334 -15.48 4.53 -8.08
CA PHE A 334 -15.13 4.99 -9.43
C PHE A 334 -16.36 5.58 -10.15
N ARG A 335 -17.55 5.03 -9.93
CA ARG A 335 -18.80 5.53 -10.52
C ARG A 335 -19.39 6.74 -9.78
N ALA A 336 -18.95 7.02 -8.56
CA ALA A 336 -19.48 8.10 -7.74
C ALA A 336 -19.31 9.48 -8.39
N TYR A 337 -20.26 10.38 -8.15
CA TYR A 337 -20.32 11.73 -8.71
C TYR A 337 -20.30 11.76 -10.26
N PRO A 338 -21.25 11.07 -10.92
CA PRO A 338 -21.33 11.06 -12.39
C PRO A 338 -21.50 12.46 -12.98
N GLU A 339 -22.15 13.37 -12.26
CA GLU A 339 -22.29 14.78 -12.64
C GLU A 339 -20.95 15.53 -12.70
N GLN A 340 -19.93 15.02 -12.01
CA GLN A 340 -18.56 15.53 -12.05
C GLN A 340 -17.67 14.71 -13.00
N GLY A 341 -18.23 13.70 -13.67
CA GLY A 341 -17.54 12.82 -14.62
C GLY A 341 -16.94 11.55 -14.01
N GLY A 342 -17.26 11.22 -12.75
CA GLY A 342 -16.78 9.97 -12.12
C GLY A 342 -15.26 9.90 -11.96
N GLY A 343 -14.76 8.68 -11.77
CA GLY A 343 -13.34 8.33 -11.78
C GLY A 343 -12.70 8.61 -13.14
N ARG A 344 -11.37 8.70 -13.16
CA ARG A 344 -10.61 9.05 -14.37
C ARG A 344 -9.44 8.11 -14.56
N VAL A 345 -9.04 7.94 -15.82
CA VAL A 345 -7.80 7.25 -16.17
C VAL A 345 -6.84 8.24 -16.80
N VAL A 346 -5.61 8.24 -16.33
CA VAL A 346 -4.55 9.12 -16.85
C VAL A 346 -3.24 8.36 -17.03
N ARG A 347 -2.35 8.94 -17.83
CA ARG A 347 -1.04 8.39 -18.12
C ARG A 347 0.02 9.47 -18.05
N ILE A 348 1.17 9.14 -17.48
CA ILE A 348 2.31 10.06 -17.44
C ILE A 348 3.07 10.00 -18.77
N ARG A 349 3.15 11.14 -19.45
CA ARG A 349 3.84 11.26 -20.74
C ARG A 349 5.31 10.85 -20.64
N ALA A 350 5.99 11.28 -19.57
CA ALA A 350 7.42 11.07 -19.38
C ALA A 350 7.84 9.59 -19.33
N VAL A 351 6.96 8.69 -18.87
CA VAL A 351 7.27 7.24 -18.79
C VAL A 351 6.73 6.44 -19.96
N THR A 352 5.92 7.06 -20.83
CA THR A 352 5.24 6.38 -21.94
C THR A 352 6.24 5.69 -22.89
N GLY A 353 7.33 6.37 -23.25
CA GLY A 353 8.35 5.78 -24.13
C GLY A 353 9.05 4.56 -23.52
N VAL A 354 9.29 4.58 -22.20
CA VAL A 354 9.90 3.46 -21.48
C VAL A 354 8.95 2.26 -21.42
N ILE A 355 7.67 2.52 -21.11
CA ILE A 355 6.62 1.49 -21.13
C ILE A 355 6.50 0.86 -22.52
N ASP A 356 6.45 1.67 -23.59
CA ASP A 356 6.32 1.17 -24.95
C ASP A 356 7.54 0.34 -25.40
N LYS A 357 8.74 0.66 -24.88
CA LYS A 357 9.96 -0.13 -25.09
C LYS A 357 9.88 -1.47 -24.36
N LEU A 358 9.52 -1.47 -23.08
CA LEU A 358 9.39 -2.69 -22.27
C LEU A 358 8.29 -3.61 -22.80
N ALA A 359 7.18 -3.06 -23.30
CA ALA A 359 6.10 -3.84 -23.90
C ALA A 359 6.53 -4.63 -25.14
N LYS A 360 7.57 -4.18 -25.86
CA LYS A 360 8.14 -4.90 -27.02
C LYS A 360 9.10 -6.02 -26.64
N MET A 361 9.48 -6.11 -25.36
CA MET A 361 10.35 -7.18 -24.84
C MET A 361 9.56 -8.41 -24.37
N LYS A 362 8.22 -8.34 -24.39
CA LYS A 362 7.30 -9.37 -23.93
C LYS A 362 7.28 -10.60 -24.84
#